data_AF-A0A231HAY1-F1
#
_entry.id   AF-A0A231HAY1-F1
#
_cell.length_a   1.000
_cell.length_b   1.000
_cell.length_c   1.000
_cell.angle_alpha   90.00
_cell.angle_beta   90.00
_cell.angle_gamma   90.00
#
_symmetry.space_group_name_H-M   'P 1'
#
loop_
_entity.id
_entity.type
_entity.pdbx_description
1 polymer ?
#
loop_
_entity_poly.entity_id
_entity_poly.type
_entity_poly.pdbx_seq_one_letter_code
_entity_poly.pdbx_strand_id
1 'polypeptide(L)'
;MFTAVKLLGASYLIYLGVQAIRHRGGLAETFTTQVPAIRRGAVPMLRDGLVVGVANPKSVVFLAALLPQFVDQGGWVPGQMLVLGLCIPLFGLIFDSTWALTAAAARAWFARSPRRLAAVGGAGGLVMIGMGTSLALTGRKD
;
A
#
# COMPACT_ATOMS: atom_id res chain seq x y z
N MET A 1 -16.86 -13.28 -19.81
CA MET A 1 -16.95 -12.41 -18.60
C MET A 1 -15.61 -11.79 -18.23
N PHE A 2 -14.54 -12.58 -18.07
CA PHE A 2 -13.19 -12.08 -17.75
C PHE A 2 -12.68 -10.98 -18.71
N THR A 3 -12.77 -11.19 -20.02
CA THR A 3 -12.36 -10.19 -21.04
C THR A 3 -13.13 -8.88 -20.94
N ALA A 4 -14.43 -8.93 -20.63
CA ALA A 4 -15.25 -7.73 -20.46
C ALA A 4 -14.81 -6.94 -19.22
N VAL A 5 -14.62 -7.62 -18.08
CA VAL A 5 -14.11 -7.01 -16.83
C VAL A 5 -12.71 -6.42 -17.04
N LYS A 6 -11.85 -7.13 -17.76
CA LYS A 6 -10.50 -6.70 -18.12
C LYS A 6 -10.51 -5.42 -18.96
N LEU A 7 -11.28 -5.40 -20.05
CA LEU A 7 -11.39 -4.22 -20.93
C LEU A 7 -12.03 -3.03 -20.21
N LEU A 8 -13.01 -3.27 -19.34
CA LEU A 8 -13.58 -2.24 -18.47
C LEU A 8 -12.52 -1.65 -17.53
N GLY A 9 -11.75 -2.49 -16.84
CA GLY A 9 -10.68 -2.05 -15.95
C GLY A 9 -9.58 -1.28 -16.70
N ALA A 10 -9.17 -1.77 -17.87
CA ALA A 10 -8.19 -1.09 -18.73
C ALA A 10 -8.68 0.29 -19.19
N SER A 11 -9.91 0.37 -19.68
CA SER A 11 -10.52 1.63 -20.13
C SER A 11 -10.65 2.62 -18.97
N TYR A 12 -11.02 2.14 -17.79
CA TYR A 12 -11.12 2.96 -16.60
C TYR A 12 -9.76 3.50 -16.13
N LEU A 13 -8.70 2.67 -16.15
CA LEU A 13 -7.33 3.11 -15.85
C LEU A 13 -6.84 4.19 -16.82
N ILE A 14 -7.08 4.01 -18.13
CA ILE A 14 -6.73 5.00 -19.15
C ILE A 14 -7.50 6.31 -18.90
N TYR A 15 -8.81 6.21 -18.65
CA TYR A 15 -9.64 7.37 -18.32
C TYR A 15 -9.13 8.13 -17.10
N LEU A 16 -8.83 7.43 -15.99
CA LEU A 16 -8.26 8.04 -14.79
C LEU A 16 -6.88 8.65 -15.04
N GLY A 17 -6.05 8.01 -15.87
CA GLY A 17 -4.74 8.55 -16.24
C GLY A 17 -4.84 9.85 -17.05
N VAL A 18 -5.78 9.92 -18.01
CA VAL A 18 -6.09 11.15 -18.77
C VAL A 18 -6.62 12.24 -17.84
N GLN A 19 -7.54 11.90 -16.93
CA GLN A 19 -8.05 12.80 -15.89
C GLN A 19 -6.91 13.37 -15.03
N ALA A 20 -5.97 12.54 -14.60
CA ALA A 20 -4.82 12.97 -13.78
C ALA A 20 -3.91 13.96 -14.54
N ILE A 21 -3.70 13.76 -15.84
CA ILE A 21 -2.92 14.69 -16.68
C ILE A 21 -3.67 16.01 -16.87
N ARG A 22 -4.98 15.97 -17.16
CA ARG A 22 -5.81 17.15 -17.40
C ARG A 22 -5.95 18.03 -16.16
N HIS A 23 -6.13 17.41 -14.99
CA HIS A 23 -6.35 18.12 -13.73
C HIS A 23 -5.07 18.27 -12.87
N ARG A 24 -3.89 18.01 -13.45
CA ARG A 24 -2.60 18.09 -12.73
C ARG A 24 -2.30 19.47 -12.10
N GLY A 25 -2.89 20.53 -12.62
CA GLY A 25 -2.76 21.88 -12.06
C GLY A 25 -3.52 22.06 -10.73
N GLY A 26 -4.70 21.45 -10.60
CA GLY A 26 -5.53 21.50 -9.39
C GLY A 26 -5.01 20.61 -8.25
N LEU A 27 -4.11 19.67 -8.56
CA LEU A 27 -3.47 18.81 -7.56
C LEU A 27 -2.78 19.62 -6.46
N ALA A 28 -2.18 20.76 -6.80
CA ALA A 28 -1.49 21.61 -5.83
C ALA A 28 -2.44 22.16 -4.75
N GLU A 29 -3.65 22.53 -5.14
CA GLU A 29 -4.68 23.09 -4.26
C GLU A 29 -5.30 22.04 -3.35
N THR A 30 -5.56 20.83 -3.89
CA THR A 30 -6.03 19.70 -3.08
C THR A 30 -4.94 19.20 -2.10
N PHE A 31 -3.66 19.25 -2.49
CA PHE A 31 -2.56 18.80 -1.64
C PHE A 31 -2.30 19.70 -0.43
N THR A 32 -2.56 21.00 -0.54
CA THR A 32 -2.38 21.97 0.55
C THR A 32 -3.60 22.08 1.45
N THR A 33 -4.77 21.61 0.99
CA THR A 33 -5.99 21.58 1.80
C THR A 33 -5.78 20.67 3.01
N GLN A 34 -5.70 21.27 4.20
CA GLN A 34 -5.55 20.51 5.44
C GLN A 34 -6.86 19.81 5.78
N VAL A 35 -6.86 18.47 5.70
CA VAL A 35 -7.92 17.66 6.28
C VAL A 35 -7.77 17.70 7.81
N PRO A 36 -8.83 17.95 8.58
CA PRO A 36 -8.76 17.92 10.04
C PRO A 36 -8.19 16.59 10.53
N ALA A 37 -7.09 16.65 11.29
CA ALA A 37 -6.50 15.46 11.87
C ALA A 37 -7.46 14.88 12.92
N ILE A 38 -7.91 13.65 12.70
CA ILE A 38 -8.61 12.88 13.74
C ILE A 38 -7.58 12.58 14.84
N ARG A 39 -7.61 13.36 15.93
CA ARG A 39 -6.75 13.15 17.10
C ARG A 39 -7.27 11.98 17.92
N ARG A 40 -6.96 10.75 17.51
CA ARG A 40 -7.05 9.58 18.41
C ARG A 40 -5.74 9.45 19.18
N GLY A 41 -5.82 9.03 20.44
CA GLY A 41 -4.64 8.68 21.22
C GLY A 41 -3.95 7.44 20.68
N ALA A 42 -2.64 7.31 20.92
CA ALA A 42 -1.83 6.18 20.46
C ALA A 42 -2.34 4.82 20.97
N VAL A 43 -2.86 4.78 22.20
CA VAL A 43 -3.30 3.53 22.85
C VAL A 43 -4.52 2.89 22.16
N PRO A 44 -5.63 3.62 21.88
CA PRO A 44 -6.73 3.09 21.07
C PRO A 44 -6.27 2.57 19.69
N MET A 45 -5.36 3.29 19.01
CA MET A 45 -4.89 2.90 17.69
C MET A 45 -4.04 1.62 17.74
N LEU A 46 -3.20 1.48 18.75
CA LEU A 46 -2.42 0.27 18.97
C LEU A 46 -3.32 -0.93 19.29
N ARG A 47 -4.37 -0.72 20.10
CA ARG A 47 -5.35 -1.75 20.42
C ARG A 47 -6.08 -2.21 19.16
N ASP A 48 -6.58 -1.28 18.35
CA ASP A 48 -7.28 -1.61 17.10
C ASP A 48 -6.38 -2.42 16.17
N GLY A 49 -5.11 -1.99 16.01
CA GLY A 49 -4.12 -2.71 15.21
C GLY A 49 -3.83 -4.13 15.72
N LEU A 50 -3.67 -4.29 17.04
CA LEU A 50 -3.46 -5.60 17.66
C LEU A 50 -4.67 -6.51 17.46
N VAL A 51 -5.88 -5.99 17.69
CA VAL A 51 -7.12 -6.74 17.53
C VAL A 51 -7.29 -7.18 16.08
N VAL A 52 -7.10 -6.28 15.11
CA VAL A 52 -7.20 -6.60 13.68
C VAL A 52 -6.13 -7.62 13.26
N GLY A 53 -4.91 -7.48 13.77
CA GLY A 53 -3.80 -8.40 13.48
C GLY A 53 -4.06 -9.81 14.00
N VAL A 54 -4.49 -9.94 15.27
CA VAL A 54 -4.80 -11.24 15.89
C VAL A 54 -6.07 -11.85 15.28
N ALA A 55 -7.07 -11.03 14.96
CA ALA A 55 -8.31 -11.48 14.34
C ALA A 55 -8.15 -11.86 12.85
N ASN A 56 -6.96 -11.75 12.26
CA ASN A 56 -6.71 -12.12 10.88
C ASN A 56 -6.39 -13.62 10.76
N PRO A 57 -7.36 -14.48 10.39
CA PRO A 57 -7.13 -15.92 10.33
C PRO A 57 -6.10 -16.30 9.26
N LYS A 58 -5.93 -15.48 8.21
CA LYS A 58 -4.93 -15.73 7.16
C LYS A 58 -3.51 -15.64 7.74
N SER A 59 -3.24 -14.62 8.55
CA SER A 59 -1.94 -14.46 9.21
C SER A 59 -1.67 -15.60 10.18
N VAL A 60 -2.66 -15.98 11.00
CA VAL A 60 -2.51 -17.08 11.97
C VAL A 60 -2.24 -18.40 11.27
N VAL A 61 -3.01 -18.74 10.23
CA VAL A 61 -2.83 -19.97 9.46
C VAL A 61 -1.47 -19.99 8.76
N PHE A 62 -1.04 -18.86 8.20
CA PHE A 62 0.28 -18.74 7.58
C PHE A 62 1.41 -19.00 8.58
N LEU A 63 1.37 -18.38 9.75
CA LEU A 63 2.37 -18.58 10.80
C LEU A 63 2.36 -20.04 11.30
N ALA A 64 1.18 -20.60 11.54
CA ALA A 64 1.04 -21.98 11.99
C ALA A 64 1.56 -23.01 10.97
N ALA A 65 1.43 -22.72 9.67
CA ALA A 65 1.93 -23.60 8.61
C ALA A 65 3.43 -23.42 8.35
N LEU A 66 3.93 -22.18 8.47
CA LEU A 66 5.30 -21.83 8.10
C LEU A 66 6.29 -22.02 9.25
N LEU A 67 5.99 -21.49 10.45
CA LEU A 67 6.94 -21.42 11.56
C LEU A 67 7.45 -22.78 12.05
N PRO A 68 6.63 -23.86 12.15
CA PRO A 68 7.12 -25.16 12.60
C PRO A 68 8.22 -25.77 11.72
N GLN A 69 8.39 -25.28 10.49
CA GLN A 69 9.44 -25.75 9.58
C GLN A 69 10.82 -25.16 9.91
N PHE A 70 10.88 -24.11 10.74
CA PHE A 70 12.10 -23.37 11.07
C PHE A 70 12.53 -23.54 12.54
N VAL A 71 11.81 -24.36 13.32
CA VAL A 71 12.12 -24.60 14.74
C VAL A 71 12.87 -25.91 14.92
N ASP A 72 13.79 -25.93 15.87
CA ASP A 72 14.48 -27.13 16.30
C ASP A 72 13.64 -27.86 17.36
N GLN A 73 13.31 -29.13 17.09
CA GLN A 73 12.50 -29.96 17.99
C GLN A 73 13.25 -30.37 19.27
N GLY A 74 14.58 -30.23 19.31
CA GLY A 74 15.39 -30.50 20.50
C GLY A 74 15.33 -29.40 21.57
N GLY A 75 14.69 -28.26 21.29
CA GLY A 75 14.63 -27.09 22.17
C GLY A 75 13.22 -26.71 22.64
N TRP A 76 13.09 -25.51 23.22
CA TRP A 76 11.80 -24.95 23.64
C TRP A 76 11.02 -24.38 22.45
N VAL A 77 10.30 -25.26 21.75
CA VAL A 77 9.56 -24.95 20.51
C VAL A 77 8.61 -23.74 20.64
N PRO A 78 7.76 -23.61 21.69
CA PRO A 78 6.89 -22.44 21.83
C PRO A 78 7.63 -21.10 21.89
N GLY A 79 8.81 -21.06 22.53
CA GLY A 79 9.65 -19.87 22.60
C GLY A 79 10.22 -19.48 21.25
N GLN A 80 10.71 -20.47 20.48
CA GLN A 80 11.21 -20.24 19.12
C GLN A 80 10.09 -19.76 18.19
N MET A 81 8.91 -20.37 18.27
CA MET A 81 7.72 -19.93 17.51
C MET A 81 7.32 -18.49 17.86
N LEU A 82 7.37 -18.10 19.14
CA LEU A 82 7.06 -16.74 19.56
C LEU A 82 8.07 -15.74 18.98
N VAL A 83 9.37 -16.04 19.05
CA VAL A 83 10.44 -15.17 18.50
C VAL A 83 10.27 -15.01 17.00
N LEU A 84 10.17 -16.12 16.25
CA LEU A 84 10.00 -16.09 14.79
C LEU A 84 8.68 -15.40 14.38
N GLY A 85 7.61 -15.64 15.13
CA GLY A 85 6.32 -15.00 14.92
C GLY A 85 6.35 -13.49 15.15
N LEU A 86 7.16 -13.00 16.09
CA LEU A 86 7.36 -11.56 16.34
C LEU A 86 8.26 -10.89 15.30
N CYS A 87 9.21 -11.61 14.68
CA CYS A 87 10.06 -11.04 13.63
C CYS A 87 9.24 -10.47 12.47
N ILE A 88 8.18 -11.17 12.05
CA ILE A 88 7.35 -10.76 10.90
C ILE A 88 6.69 -9.38 11.11
N PRO A 89 5.90 -9.13 12.18
CA PRO A 89 5.32 -7.81 12.43
C PRO A 89 6.38 -6.76 12.75
N LEU A 90 7.54 -7.12 13.33
CA LEU A 90 8.64 -6.17 13.54
C LEU A 90 9.23 -5.69 12.21
N PHE A 91 9.48 -6.59 11.26
CA PHE A 91 9.91 -6.18 9.92
C PHE A 91 8.83 -5.34 9.25
N GLY A 92 7.57 -5.75 9.31
CA GLY A 92 6.45 -4.96 8.82
C GLY A 92 6.46 -3.54 9.39
N LEU A 93 6.58 -3.40 10.71
CA LEU A 93 6.65 -2.10 11.39
C LEU A 93 7.83 -1.25 10.89
N ILE A 94 9.02 -1.83 10.71
CA ILE A 94 10.20 -1.12 10.23
C ILE A 94 9.99 -0.63 8.79
N PHE A 95 9.54 -1.51 7.90
CA PHE A 95 9.30 -1.17 6.49
C PHE A 95 8.17 -0.14 6.35
N ASP A 96 7.05 -0.34 7.04
CA ASP A 96 5.91 0.57 7.00
C ASP A 96 6.25 1.92 7.61
N SER A 97 7.00 1.97 8.71
CA SER A 97 7.45 3.23 9.32
C SER A 97 8.43 3.96 8.40
N THR A 98 9.36 3.23 7.79
CA THR A 98 10.30 3.80 6.81
C THR A 98 9.53 4.38 5.62
N TRP A 99 8.54 3.65 5.11
CA TRP A 99 7.69 4.12 4.02
C TRP A 99 6.84 5.33 4.44
N ALA A 100 6.27 5.32 5.64
CA ALA A 100 5.47 6.43 6.15
C ALA A 100 6.30 7.71 6.31
N LEU A 101 7.51 7.61 6.87
CA LEU A 101 8.41 8.75 7.05
C LEU A 101 8.93 9.28 5.71
N THR A 102 9.31 8.39 4.79
CA THR A 102 9.75 8.79 3.44
C THR A 102 8.61 9.43 2.65
N ALA A 103 7.39 8.89 2.73
CA ALA A 103 6.21 9.49 2.12
C ALA A 103 5.87 10.85 2.72
N ALA A 104 5.99 11.02 4.04
CA ALA A 104 5.80 12.31 4.71
C ALA A 104 6.84 13.35 4.26
N ALA A 105 8.11 12.96 4.19
CA ALA A 105 9.20 13.81 3.70
C ALA A 105 8.99 14.18 2.21
N ALA A 106 8.62 13.21 1.37
CA ALA A 106 8.32 13.44 -0.03
C ALA A 106 7.13 14.41 -0.19
N ARG A 107 6.05 14.22 0.59
CA ARG A 107 4.88 15.11 0.59
C ARG A 107 5.28 16.53 0.97
N ALA A 108 6.06 16.71 2.04
CA ALA A 108 6.55 18.02 2.46
C ALA A 108 7.45 18.66 1.39
N TRP A 109 8.28 17.86 0.71
CA TRP A 109 9.11 18.32 -0.40
C TRP A 109 8.26 18.75 -1.60
N PHE A 110 7.23 17.99 -1.99
CA PHE A 110 6.32 18.32 -3.10
C PHE A 110 5.45 19.55 -2.82
N ALA A 111 4.99 19.73 -1.59
CA ALA A 111 4.22 20.90 -1.16
C ALA A 111 4.95 22.24 -1.37
N ARG A 112 6.29 22.23 -1.48
CA ARG A 112 7.09 23.44 -1.73
C ARG A 112 7.00 23.99 -3.16
N SER A 113 6.46 23.24 -4.13
CA SER A 113 6.39 23.71 -5.51
C SER A 113 5.18 23.14 -6.26
N PRO A 114 4.25 24.00 -6.72
CA PRO A 114 3.11 23.58 -7.55
C PRO A 114 3.53 22.85 -8.83
N ARG A 115 4.67 23.24 -9.44
CA ARG A 115 5.22 22.58 -10.63
C ARG A 115 5.61 21.14 -10.37
N ARG A 116 6.16 20.84 -9.19
CA ARG A 116 6.60 19.48 -8.82
C ARG A 116 5.40 18.58 -8.53
N LEU A 117 4.35 19.10 -7.91
CA LEU A 117 3.07 18.39 -7.76
C LEU A 117 2.40 18.11 -9.12
N ALA A 118 2.37 19.09 -10.01
CA ALA A 118 1.82 18.91 -11.36
C ALA A 118 2.62 17.87 -12.19
N ALA A 119 3.95 17.83 -12.03
CA ALA A 119 4.78 16.82 -12.66
C ALA A 119 4.48 15.41 -12.15
N VAL A 120 4.32 15.23 -10.83
CA VAL A 120 3.94 13.93 -10.23
C VAL A 120 2.55 13.50 -10.69
N GLY A 121 1.56 14.40 -10.69
CA GLY A 121 0.22 14.11 -11.20
C GLY A 121 0.23 13.69 -12.67
N GLY A 122 1.03 14.38 -13.50
CA GLY A 122 1.22 14.01 -14.91
C GLY A 122 1.93 12.66 -15.11
N ALA A 123 3.00 12.40 -14.36
CA ALA A 123 3.73 11.13 -14.41
C ALA A 123 2.85 9.96 -13.94
N GLY A 124 2.12 10.13 -12.84
CA GLY A 124 1.15 9.15 -12.36
C GLY A 124 0.07 8.86 -13.41
N GLY A 125 -0.44 9.90 -14.08
CA GLY A 125 -1.39 9.72 -15.18
C GLY A 125 -0.83 8.93 -16.37
N LEU A 126 0.42 9.19 -16.76
CA LEU A 126 1.11 8.41 -17.80
C LEU A 126 1.29 6.94 -17.40
N VAL A 127 1.66 6.67 -16.16
CA VAL A 127 1.79 5.31 -15.62
C VAL A 127 0.45 4.58 -15.65
N MET A 128 -0.66 5.26 -15.29
CA MET A 128 -2.00 4.67 -15.36
C MET A 128 -2.44 4.35 -16.79
N ILE A 129 -2.16 5.25 -17.75
CA ILE A 129 -2.42 4.99 -19.17
C ILE A 129 -1.58 3.80 -19.65
N GLY A 130 -0.29 3.75 -19.29
CA GLY A 130 0.60 2.65 -19.62
C GLY A 130 0.12 1.31 -19.05
N MET A 131 -0.28 1.28 -17.78
CA MET A 131 -0.84 0.08 -17.14
C MET A 131 -2.17 -0.34 -17.75
N GLY A 132 -3.09 0.60 -18.04
CA GLY A 132 -4.36 0.29 -18.69
C GLY A 132 -4.17 -0.23 -20.12
N THR A 133 -3.24 0.36 -20.87
CA THR A 133 -2.88 -0.10 -22.22
C THR A 133 -2.23 -1.48 -22.17
N SER A 134 -1.26 -1.69 -21.27
CA SER A 134 -0.65 -3.00 -21.03
C SER A 134 -1.68 -4.04 -20.62
N LEU A 135 -2.62 -3.68 -19.74
CA LEU A 135 -3.71 -4.56 -19.34
C LEU A 135 -4.55 -4.93 -20.56
N ALA A 136 -4.98 -3.98 -21.39
CA ALA A 136 -5.75 -4.28 -22.60
C ALA A 136 -4.98 -5.23 -23.54
N LEU A 137 -3.69 -4.97 -23.76
CA LEU A 137 -2.85 -5.69 -24.72
C LEU A 137 -2.32 -7.04 -24.22
N THR A 138 -2.14 -7.22 -22.91
CA THR A 138 -1.64 -8.47 -22.31
C THR A 138 -2.75 -9.49 -22.28
N GLY A 139 -3.06 -10.07 -23.43
CA GLY A 139 -3.95 -11.20 -23.60
C GLY A 139 -3.21 -12.51 -23.36
N ARG A 140 -3.55 -13.18 -22.26
CA ARG A 140 -3.33 -14.63 -22.16
C ARG A 140 -4.14 -15.25 -23.31
N LYS A 141 -3.46 -15.97 -24.21
CA LYS A 141 -4.13 -16.91 -25.10
C LYS A 141 -4.60 -18.03 -24.17
N ASP A 142 -5.86 -17.99 -23.76
CA ASP A 142 -6.52 -19.17 -23.21
C ASP A 142 -6.77 -20.15 -24.37
#